data_AF-A0A0S8JJS4-F1
#
_entry.id   AF-A0A0S8JJS4-F1
#
_cell.length_a   1.000
_cell.length_b   1.000
_cell.length_c   1.000
_cell.angle_alpha   90.00
_cell.angle_beta   90.00
_cell.angle_gamma   90.00
#
_symmetry.space_group_name_H-M   'P 1'
#
loop_
_entity.id
_entity.type
_entity.pdbx_description
1 polymer ?
#
loop_
_entity_poly.entity_id
_entity_poly.type
_entity_poly.pdbx_seq_one_letter_code
_entity_poly.pdbx_strand_id
1 'polypeptide(L)'
;MIHLRALVLRRPDRAAAAGLPLTLEIEDPRGNKVFKVTQTTSKFGIASADFQLADEINMGPYHVRALIGDDVSEKTVTVERYVLPKFEVEVTTDRTYYLPGQKLQGDIQVDYFFGKPVSGGRVELGLAKFDIGFDEFARITGTTDDEGHFRFDTVLPDYFVGQPLEEGKALIKLEVRITDQANHEESKTITRTVAAHPISVVIIPESGDLVPGVENIVYVLTAYPDGTPAEARVTLRIEGTGAEFSAAADDLGIATFPAPSVPRAVRPVLWTT
;
A
#
# COMPACT_ATOMS: atom_id res chain seq x y z
N MET A 1 -4.04 -18.37 18.29
CA MET A 1 -5.18 -19.00 17.58
C MET A 1 -5.23 -18.42 16.17
N ILE A 2 -5.39 -19.26 15.15
CA ILE A 2 -5.58 -18.86 13.76
C ILE A 2 -7.06 -19.08 13.40
N HIS A 3 -7.72 -18.02 12.95
CA HIS A 3 -9.11 -18.06 12.50
C HIS A 3 -9.16 -18.19 10.98
N LEU A 4 -9.82 -19.22 10.50
CA LEU A 4 -10.00 -19.48 9.08
C LEU A 4 -11.41 -19.14 8.65
N ARG A 5 -11.54 -18.37 7.57
CA ARG A 5 -12.81 -18.16 6.87
C ARG A 5 -12.58 -18.21 5.37
N ALA A 6 -13.36 -19.03 4.69
CA ALA A 6 -13.36 -19.10 3.24
C ALA A 6 -14.72 -18.68 2.68
N LEU A 7 -14.70 -18.01 1.53
CA LEU A 7 -15.87 -17.67 0.74
C LEU A 7 -15.78 -18.41 -0.59
N VAL A 8 -16.80 -19.21 -0.88
CA VAL A 8 -16.90 -20.00 -2.10
C VAL A 8 -17.99 -19.39 -2.98
N LEU A 9 -17.59 -18.97 -4.18
CA LEU A 9 -18.48 -18.40 -5.19
C LEU A 9 -18.47 -19.28 -6.43
N ARG A 10 -19.66 -19.51 -7.00
CA ARG A 10 -19.81 -20.22 -8.26
C ARG A 10 -19.37 -19.33 -9.43
N ARG A 11 -18.79 -19.92 -10.47
CA ARG A 11 -18.51 -19.23 -11.74
C ARG A 11 -19.58 -19.61 -12.78
N PRO A 12 -19.99 -18.67 -13.66
CA PRO A 12 -19.50 -17.30 -13.81
C PRO A 12 -20.24 -16.25 -12.97
N ASP A 13 -21.41 -16.58 -12.42
CA ASP A 13 -22.35 -15.63 -11.80
C ASP A 13 -21.90 -15.06 -10.44
N ARG A 14 -20.81 -15.57 -9.86
CA ARG A 14 -20.28 -15.20 -8.55
C ARG A 14 -21.29 -15.37 -7.41
N ALA A 15 -22.31 -16.22 -7.62
CA ALA A 15 -23.29 -16.51 -6.58
C ALA A 15 -22.68 -17.36 -5.46
N ALA A 16 -23.18 -17.21 -4.24
CA ALA A 16 -22.76 -18.01 -3.09
C ALA A 16 -22.95 -19.53 -3.36
N ALA A 17 -21.88 -20.30 -3.21
CA ALA A 17 -21.91 -21.74 -3.41
C ALA A 17 -22.22 -22.46 -2.09
N ALA A 18 -23.51 -22.64 -1.81
CA ALA A 18 -24.01 -23.21 -0.56
C ALA A 18 -24.04 -24.75 -0.55
N GLY A 19 -23.89 -25.35 0.64
CA GLY A 19 -24.06 -26.79 0.87
C GLY A 19 -22.93 -27.66 0.34
N LEU A 20 -21.79 -27.07 -0.04
CA LEU A 20 -20.66 -27.81 -0.61
C LEU A 20 -19.64 -28.19 0.46
N PRO A 21 -19.00 -29.36 0.36
CA PRO A 21 -17.92 -29.74 1.24
C PRO A 21 -16.65 -28.96 0.89
N LEU A 22 -16.18 -28.13 1.81
CA LEU A 22 -14.92 -27.40 1.71
C LEU A 22 -13.92 -27.98 2.71
N THR A 23 -12.74 -28.38 2.23
CA THR A 23 -11.63 -28.76 3.12
C THR A 23 -10.76 -27.57 3.41
N LEU A 24 -10.57 -27.25 4.69
CA LEU A 24 -9.60 -26.29 5.18
C LEU A 24 -8.42 -27.08 5.77
N GLU A 25 -7.20 -26.83 5.30
CA GLU A 25 -5.99 -27.43 5.84
C GLU A 25 -4.89 -26.39 6.08
N ILE A 26 -4.02 -26.68 7.04
CA ILE A 26 -2.83 -25.87 7.34
C ILE A 26 -1.61 -26.78 7.30
N GLU A 27 -0.61 -26.36 6.54
CA GLU A 27 0.71 -26.95 6.45
C GLU A 27 1.74 -26.07 7.14
N ASP A 28 2.61 -26.67 7.95
CA ASP A 28 3.68 -25.96 8.67
C ASP A 28 4.88 -25.65 7.73
N PRO A 29 5.88 -24.87 8.19
CA PRO A 29 7.05 -24.51 7.38
C PRO A 29 7.91 -25.70 6.93
N ARG A 30 7.71 -26.88 7.51
CA ARG A 30 8.44 -28.11 7.18
C ARG A 30 7.63 -29.01 6.24
N GLY A 31 6.46 -28.58 5.78
CA GLY A 31 5.58 -29.34 4.90
C GLY A 31 4.65 -30.32 5.63
N ASN A 32 4.56 -30.25 6.97
CA ASN A 32 3.66 -31.13 7.72
C ASN A 32 2.25 -30.56 7.75
N LYS A 33 1.25 -31.38 7.42
CA LYS A 33 -0.16 -31.01 7.59
C LYS A 33 -0.55 -31.08 9.07
N VAL A 34 -0.58 -29.92 9.73
CA VAL A 34 -0.85 -29.79 11.17
C VAL A 34 -2.34 -29.59 11.49
N PHE A 35 -3.15 -29.27 10.48
CA PHE A 35 -4.59 -29.11 10.62
C PHE A 35 -5.30 -29.52 9.34
N LYS A 36 -6.44 -30.21 9.46
CA LYS A 36 -7.32 -30.53 8.35
C LYS A 36 -8.74 -30.73 8.85
N VAL A 37 -9.70 -30.03 8.27
CA VAL A 37 -11.13 -30.18 8.58
C VAL A 37 -11.95 -29.99 7.32
N THR A 38 -13.05 -30.72 7.20
CA THR A 38 -14.02 -30.53 6.13
C THR A 38 -15.29 -29.93 6.72
N GLN A 39 -15.68 -28.77 6.20
CA GLN A 39 -16.85 -28.01 6.63
C GLN A 39 -17.81 -27.85 5.46
N THR A 40 -19.11 -27.84 5.74
CA THR A 40 -20.12 -27.54 4.73
C THR A 40 -20.29 -26.04 4.59
N THR A 41 -20.28 -25.52 3.36
CA THR A 41 -20.53 -24.09 3.13
C THR A 41 -21.96 -23.71 3.50
N SER A 42 -22.11 -22.58 4.19
CA SER A 42 -23.40 -22.02 4.55
C SER A 42 -24.19 -21.51 3.34
N LYS A 43 -25.43 -21.05 3.55
CA LYS A 43 -26.25 -20.39 2.51
C LYS A 43 -25.59 -19.18 1.84
N PHE A 44 -24.55 -18.62 2.45
CA PHE A 44 -23.77 -17.50 1.91
C PHE A 44 -22.43 -17.94 1.28
N GLY A 45 -22.21 -19.25 1.10
CA GLY A 45 -20.97 -19.80 0.54
C GLY A 45 -19.80 -19.75 1.52
N ILE A 46 -20.05 -19.52 2.81
CA ILE A 46 -19.00 -19.36 3.83
C ILE A 46 -18.81 -20.65 4.61
N ALA A 47 -17.55 -21.04 4.84
CA ALA A 47 -17.16 -22.04 5.83
C ALA A 47 -15.99 -21.50 6.67
N SER A 48 -15.93 -21.89 7.94
CA SER A 48 -14.92 -21.41 8.90
C SER A 48 -14.44 -22.53 9.82
N ALA A 49 -13.24 -22.35 10.35
CA ALA A 49 -12.61 -23.23 11.32
C ALA A 49 -11.59 -22.46 12.16
N ASP A 50 -11.34 -22.93 13.37
CA ASP A 50 -10.33 -22.38 14.25
C ASP A 50 -9.20 -23.40 14.45
N PHE A 51 -7.97 -22.92 14.31
CA PHE A 51 -6.77 -23.71 14.59
C PHE A 51 -6.03 -23.10 15.77
N GLN A 52 -5.93 -23.86 16.86
CA GLN A 52 -5.15 -23.48 18.01
C GLN A 52 -3.67 -23.82 17.75
N LEU A 53 -2.80 -22.82 17.78
CA LEU A 53 -1.35 -23.04 17.76
C LEU A 53 -0.94 -23.72 19.07
N ALA A 54 -0.05 -24.71 18.97
CA ALA A 54 0.59 -25.33 20.12
C ALA A 54 1.55 -24.33 20.80
N ASP A 55 1.84 -24.53 22.08
CA ASP A 55 2.75 -23.68 22.86
C ASP A 55 4.19 -23.73 22.31
N GLU A 56 4.59 -24.88 21.78
CA GLU A 56 5.86 -25.08 21.10
C GLU A 56 5.59 -25.51 19.65
N ILE A 57 5.79 -24.58 18.71
CA ILE A 57 5.47 -24.77 17.30
C ILE A 57 6.63 -24.31 16.40
N ASN A 58 6.69 -24.85 15.18
CA ASN A 58 7.66 -24.40 14.19
C ASN A 58 7.38 -22.93 13.84
N MET A 59 8.38 -22.05 13.93
CA MET A 59 8.24 -20.67 13.45
C MET A 59 8.46 -20.62 11.94
N GLY A 60 7.86 -19.64 11.28
CA GLY A 60 8.00 -19.40 9.85
C GLY A 60 6.67 -19.40 9.09
N PRO A 61 6.71 -19.58 7.75
CA PRO A 61 5.54 -19.51 6.89
C PRO A 61 4.67 -20.77 6.99
N TYR A 62 3.41 -20.61 7.38
CA TYR A 62 2.37 -21.63 7.32
C TYR A 62 1.52 -21.44 6.07
N HIS A 63 1.26 -22.52 5.35
CA HIS A 63 0.40 -22.50 4.16
C HIS A 63 -1.01 -22.93 4.54
N VAL A 64 -1.96 -22.01 4.45
CA VAL A 64 -3.38 -22.24 4.70
C VAL A 64 -4.07 -22.47 3.36
N ARG A 65 -4.69 -23.65 3.18
CA ARG A 65 -5.36 -24.02 1.93
C ARG A 65 -6.86 -24.28 2.15
N ALA A 66 -7.66 -23.84 1.17
CA ALA A 66 -9.06 -24.16 1.04
C ALA A 66 -9.26 -24.95 -0.27
N LEU A 67 -9.76 -26.19 -0.16
CA LEU A 67 -9.91 -27.13 -1.26
C LEU A 67 -11.39 -27.50 -1.47
N ILE A 68 -11.88 -27.37 -2.70
CA ILE A 68 -13.22 -27.78 -3.11
C ILE A 68 -13.17 -28.44 -4.49
N GLY A 69 -13.42 -29.75 -4.53
CA GLY A 69 -13.15 -30.53 -5.75
C GLY A 69 -11.68 -30.39 -6.16
N ASP A 70 -11.43 -29.91 -7.37
CA ASP A 70 -10.10 -29.64 -7.92
C ASP A 70 -9.61 -28.20 -7.70
N ASP A 71 -10.49 -27.31 -7.20
CA ASP A 71 -10.13 -25.91 -6.93
C ASP A 71 -9.39 -25.78 -5.59
N VAL A 72 -8.25 -25.08 -5.61
CA VAL A 72 -7.44 -24.79 -4.44
C VAL A 72 -7.18 -23.29 -4.34
N SER A 73 -7.41 -22.73 -3.16
CA SER A 73 -6.98 -21.36 -2.81
C SER A 73 -6.01 -21.44 -1.63
N GLU A 74 -4.90 -20.70 -1.71
CA GLU A 74 -3.86 -20.69 -0.68
C GLU A 74 -3.64 -19.27 -0.13
N LYS A 75 -3.33 -19.17 1.16
CA LYS A 75 -2.75 -17.99 1.80
C LYS A 75 -1.61 -18.41 2.72
N THR A 76 -0.56 -17.61 2.78
CA THR A 76 0.55 -17.80 3.71
C THR A 76 0.36 -16.94 4.95
N VAL A 77 0.59 -17.51 6.12
CA VAL A 77 0.59 -16.82 7.42
C VAL A 77 1.93 -17.09 8.10
N THR A 78 2.66 -16.06 8.49
CA THR A 78 3.93 -16.22 9.20
C THR A 78 3.68 -16.28 10.71
N VAL A 79 4.20 -17.33 11.37
CA VAL A 79 4.15 -17.49 12.82
C VAL A 79 5.53 -17.19 13.40
N GLU A 80 5.60 -16.21 14.29
CA GLU A 80 6.84 -15.75 14.93
C GLU A 80 6.66 -15.65 16.45
N ARG A 81 7.79 -15.61 17.17
CA ARG A 81 7.78 -15.41 18.62
C ARG A 81 7.35 -13.99 18.94
N TYR A 82 6.29 -13.84 19.72
CA TYR A 82 5.99 -12.55 20.34
C TYR A 82 7.01 -12.26 21.43
N VAL A 83 7.76 -11.17 21.26
CA VAL A 83 8.60 -10.58 22.30
C VAL A 83 7.89 -9.30 22.73
N LEU A 84 7.63 -9.16 24.04
CA LEU A 84 7.05 -7.93 24.57
C LEU A 84 8.04 -6.78 24.32
N PRO A 85 7.69 -5.79 23.49
CA PRO A 85 8.60 -4.71 23.19
C PRO A 85 8.94 -3.92 24.47
N LYS A 86 10.16 -3.39 24.57
CA LYS A 86 10.59 -2.65 25.77
C LYS A 86 10.20 -1.18 25.75
N PHE A 87 10.11 -0.61 24.56
CA PHE A 87 9.74 0.77 24.30
C PHE A 87 9.05 0.85 22.93
N GLU A 88 8.30 1.93 22.73
CA GLU A 88 7.65 2.26 21.47
C GLU A 88 8.55 3.17 20.65
N VAL A 89 8.58 2.93 19.33
CA VAL A 89 9.30 3.76 18.35
C VAL A 89 8.26 4.34 17.40
N GLU A 90 8.07 5.64 17.47
CA GLU A 90 7.24 6.41 16.54
C GLU A 90 8.13 7.10 15.52
N VAL A 91 7.80 6.98 14.24
CA VAL A 91 8.54 7.60 13.14
C VAL A 91 7.56 8.42 12.33
N THR A 92 7.83 9.72 12.24
CA THR A 92 7.03 10.67 11.46
C THR A 92 7.89 11.34 10.40
N THR A 93 7.24 11.81 9.34
CA THR A 93 7.88 12.51 8.22
C THR A 93 7.11 13.78 7.92
N ASP A 94 7.79 14.80 7.41
CA ASP A 94 7.18 16.12 7.13
C ASP A 94 6.10 16.06 6.05
N ARG A 95 6.09 15.01 5.22
CA ARG A 95 5.13 14.79 4.15
C ARG A 95 4.69 13.33 4.07
N THR A 96 3.52 13.13 3.47
CA THR A 96 2.95 11.80 3.15
C THR A 96 3.57 11.21 1.88
N TYR A 97 4.05 12.06 0.97
CA TYR A 97 4.74 11.70 -0.26
C TYR A 97 5.87 12.68 -0.60
N TYR A 98 6.77 12.25 -1.48
CA TYR A 98 7.88 13.05 -1.99
C TYR A 98 8.01 12.92 -3.52
N LEU A 99 8.73 13.85 -4.13
CA LEU A 99 9.26 13.70 -5.49
C LEU A 99 10.74 13.32 -5.44
N PRO A 100 11.30 12.74 -6.52
CA PRO A 100 12.74 12.50 -6.62
C PRO A 100 13.55 13.78 -6.38
N GLY A 101 14.72 13.64 -5.74
CA GLY A 101 15.58 14.78 -5.40
C GLY A 101 15.08 15.66 -4.24
N GLN A 102 13.87 15.45 -3.71
CA GLN A 102 13.37 16.25 -2.59
C GLN A 102 14.06 15.92 -1.27
N LYS A 103 14.12 16.92 -0.39
CA LYS A 103 14.55 16.75 0.99
C LYS A 103 13.44 16.08 1.78
N LEU A 104 13.76 14.94 2.40
CA LEU A 104 12.94 14.25 3.38
C LEU A 104 13.38 14.71 4.77
N GLN A 105 12.44 15.14 5.58
CA GLN A 105 12.67 15.46 6.99
C GLN A 105 11.75 14.60 7.85
N GLY A 106 12.24 14.19 9.01
CA GLY A 106 11.43 13.40 9.92
C GLY A 106 11.93 13.44 11.34
N ASP A 107 11.07 12.94 12.21
CA ASP A 107 11.24 12.93 13.65
C ASP A 107 10.99 11.49 14.14
N ILE A 108 11.87 11.02 15.01
CA ILE A 108 11.77 9.73 15.69
C ILE A 108 11.56 10.03 17.17
N GLN A 109 10.46 9.54 17.72
CA GLN A 109 10.16 9.61 19.15
C GLN A 109 10.25 8.22 19.75
N VAL A 110 10.95 8.10 20.87
CA VAL A 110 11.16 6.81 21.55
C VAL A 110 10.81 6.91 23.02
N ASP A 111 9.80 6.15 23.43
CA ASP A 111 9.29 6.16 24.79
C ASP A 111 9.14 4.75 25.33
N TYR A 112 9.61 4.52 26.56
CA TYR A 112 9.26 3.32 27.28
C TYR A 112 7.75 3.22 27.50
N PHE A 113 7.19 2.01 27.51
CA PHE A 113 5.74 1.81 27.74
C PHE A 113 5.22 2.31 29.09
N PHE A 114 6.13 2.62 30.03
CA PHE A 114 5.80 3.27 31.30
C PHE A 114 5.86 4.82 31.24
N GLY A 115 6.00 5.38 30.03
CA GLY A 115 5.86 6.81 29.73
C GLY A 115 7.10 7.67 29.94
N LYS A 116 8.29 7.08 30.11
CA LYS A 116 9.55 7.86 30.13
C LYS A 116 10.23 7.82 28.77
N PRO A 117 10.90 8.91 28.36
CA PRO A 117 11.68 8.92 27.13
C PRO A 117 12.91 8.01 27.24
N VAL A 118 13.31 7.44 26.12
CA VAL A 118 14.58 6.71 26.00
C VAL A 118 15.70 7.72 25.71
N SER A 119 16.30 8.29 26.75
CA SER A 119 17.42 9.24 26.59
C SER A 119 18.74 8.53 26.24
N GLY A 120 19.46 9.09 25.26
CA GLY A 120 20.76 8.58 24.82
C GLY A 120 20.71 7.19 24.17
N GLY A 121 19.54 6.78 23.67
CA GLY A 121 19.38 5.57 22.89
C GLY A 121 20.06 5.71 21.52
N ARG A 122 20.77 4.67 21.08
CA ARG A 122 21.43 4.66 19.77
C ARG A 122 20.39 4.47 18.68
N VAL A 123 20.39 5.38 17.70
CA VAL A 123 19.53 5.35 16.52
C VAL A 123 20.33 4.87 15.31
N GLU A 124 19.79 3.89 14.60
CA GLU A 124 20.24 3.48 13.26
C GLU A 124 19.04 3.51 12.31
N LEU A 125 19.01 4.50 11.41
CA LEU A 125 17.98 4.65 10.38
C LEU A 125 18.56 4.26 9.02
N GLY A 126 18.09 3.15 8.46
CA GLY A 126 18.34 2.74 7.08
C GLY A 126 17.23 3.22 6.15
N LEU A 127 17.59 3.85 5.03
CA LEU A 127 16.67 4.23 3.98
C LEU A 127 16.98 3.42 2.71
N ALA A 128 15.97 2.72 2.21
CA ALA A 128 16.09 1.89 1.02
C ALA A 128 15.02 2.24 -0.02
N LYS A 129 15.39 2.23 -1.30
CA LYS A 129 14.46 2.33 -2.42
C LYS A 129 14.16 0.94 -2.96
N PHE A 130 12.98 0.74 -3.52
CA PHE A 130 12.64 -0.53 -4.15
C PHE A 130 12.90 -0.47 -5.67
N ASP A 131 13.64 -1.45 -6.19
CA ASP A 131 13.84 -1.68 -7.63
C ASP A 131 13.54 -3.15 -7.95
N ILE A 132 14.57 -4.01 -8.03
CA ILE A 132 14.45 -5.48 -8.06
C ILE A 132 14.25 -6.03 -6.63
N GLY A 133 14.76 -5.29 -5.65
CA GLY A 133 14.59 -5.48 -4.21
C GLY A 133 14.85 -4.16 -3.50
N PHE A 134 14.84 -4.18 -2.16
CA PHE A 134 15.21 -2.99 -1.39
C PHE A 134 16.73 -2.76 -1.43
N ASP A 135 17.13 -1.64 -2.02
CA ASP A 135 18.50 -1.16 -2.12
C ASP A 135 18.70 0.05 -1.18
N GLU A 136 19.59 -0.10 -0.20
CA GLU A 136 19.88 0.95 0.79
C GLU A 136 20.68 2.09 0.13
N PHE A 137 20.11 3.30 0.15
CA PHE A 137 20.76 4.49 -0.44
C PHE A 137 21.29 5.47 0.62
N ALA A 138 20.81 5.38 1.86
CA ALA A 138 21.30 6.21 2.95
C ALA A 138 21.18 5.48 4.29
N ARG A 139 22.15 5.77 5.17
CA ARG A 139 22.15 5.34 6.57
C ARG A 139 22.47 6.51 7.45
N ILE A 140 21.63 6.76 8.44
CA ILE A 140 21.78 7.84 9.42
C ILE A 140 21.90 7.20 10.78
N THR A 141 22.93 7.58 11.52
CA THR A 141 23.11 7.14 12.90
C THR A 141 23.15 8.34 13.84
N GLY A 142 22.74 8.11 15.07
CA GLY A 142 22.72 9.17 16.08
C GLY A 142 22.32 8.65 17.45
N THR A 143 21.98 9.58 18.32
CA THR A 143 21.47 9.29 19.66
C THR A 143 20.26 10.16 19.94
N THR A 144 19.25 9.60 20.60
CA THR A 144 18.12 10.38 21.10
C THR A 144 18.58 11.38 22.17
N ASP A 145 17.89 12.52 22.24
CA ASP A 145 18.10 13.54 23.29
C ASP A 145 17.46 13.13 24.63
N ASP A 146 17.47 14.03 25.60
CA ASP A 146 16.91 13.80 26.94
C ASP A 146 15.38 13.56 26.93
N GLU A 147 14.70 13.97 25.87
CA GLU A 147 13.26 13.79 25.64
C GLU A 147 12.97 12.56 24.75
N GLY A 148 13.98 11.75 24.43
CA GLY A 148 13.81 10.53 23.64
C GLY A 148 13.62 10.80 22.16
N HIS A 149 13.94 12.02 21.73
CA HIS A 149 13.65 12.52 20.41
C HIS A 149 14.90 12.54 19.53
N PHE A 150 14.72 12.26 18.24
CA PHE A 150 15.79 12.31 17.25
C PHE A 150 15.27 12.85 15.91
N ARG A 151 15.85 13.96 15.46
CA ARG A 151 15.56 14.54 14.15
C ARG A 151 16.53 14.04 13.09
N PHE A 152 16.00 13.81 11.90
CA PHE A 152 16.81 13.48 10.75
C PHE A 152 16.34 14.21 9.50
N ASP A 153 17.27 14.41 8.58
CA ASP A 153 16.97 14.85 7.24
C ASP A 153 17.93 14.22 6.23
N THR A 154 17.43 14.02 5.01
CA THR A 154 18.22 13.49 3.90
C THR A 154 17.64 13.93 2.57
N VAL A 155 18.42 13.82 1.51
CA VAL A 155 17.99 14.11 0.14
C VAL A 155 17.70 12.78 -0.56
N LEU A 156 16.50 12.65 -1.13
CA LEU A 156 16.13 11.45 -1.87
C LEU A 156 16.90 11.39 -3.20
N PRO A 157 17.23 10.18 -3.71
CA PRO A 157 17.76 10.02 -5.05
C PRO A 157 16.91 10.70 -6.13
N ASP A 158 17.54 11.08 -7.25
CA ASP A 158 16.84 11.71 -8.38
C ASP A 158 16.07 10.69 -9.25
N TYR A 159 16.25 9.39 -9.00
CA TYR A 159 15.64 8.33 -9.80
C TYR A 159 15.07 7.20 -8.94
N PHE A 160 13.85 6.81 -9.28
CA PHE A 160 13.10 5.73 -8.66
C PHE A 160 12.36 4.91 -9.72
N VAL A 161 12.23 3.61 -9.48
CA VAL A 161 11.48 2.70 -10.34
C VAL A 161 10.05 2.59 -9.84
N GLY A 162 9.10 3.00 -10.68
CA GLY A 162 7.67 2.87 -10.39
C GLY A 162 7.23 1.41 -10.34
N GLN A 163 6.37 1.07 -9.38
CA GLN A 163 5.85 -0.27 -9.19
C GLN A 163 4.46 -0.41 -9.82
N PRO A 164 4.21 -1.44 -10.66
CA PRO A 164 2.89 -1.64 -11.28
C PRO A 164 1.75 -1.78 -10.26
N LEU A 165 2.03 -2.41 -9.11
CA LEU A 165 1.04 -2.59 -8.03
C LEU A 165 0.73 -1.28 -7.29
N GLU A 166 1.63 -0.31 -7.36
CA GLU A 166 1.49 1.03 -6.78
C GLU A 166 1.12 2.08 -7.86
N GLU A 167 0.49 1.63 -8.96
CA GLU A 167 0.07 2.50 -10.07
C GLU A 167 1.23 3.30 -10.69
N GLY A 168 2.44 2.72 -10.70
CA GLY A 168 3.65 3.36 -11.21
C GLY A 168 4.34 4.29 -10.22
N LYS A 169 3.85 4.40 -8.97
CA LYS A 169 4.54 5.11 -7.89
C LYS A 169 5.68 4.25 -7.35
N ALA A 170 6.70 4.89 -6.81
CA ALA A 170 7.80 4.21 -6.14
C ALA A 170 7.63 4.28 -4.62
N LEU A 171 8.35 3.41 -3.91
CA LEU A 171 8.34 3.37 -2.44
C LEU A 171 9.77 3.50 -1.90
N ILE A 172 9.89 4.25 -0.81
CA ILE A 172 11.04 4.19 0.07
C ILE A 172 10.65 3.50 1.37
N LYS A 173 11.54 2.65 1.87
CA LYS A 173 11.45 1.99 3.17
C LYS A 173 12.39 2.70 4.13
N LEU A 174 11.85 3.13 5.27
CA LEU A 174 12.61 3.65 6.40
C LEU A 174 12.58 2.57 7.48
N GLU A 175 13.74 2.03 7.80
CA GLU A 175 13.92 1.01 8.83
C GLU A 175 14.74 1.62 9.97
N VAL A 176 14.06 1.89 11.08
CA VAL A 176 14.66 2.46 12.28
C VAL A 176 14.94 1.32 13.26
N ARG A 177 16.16 1.25 13.75
CA ARG A 177 16.57 0.40 14.86
C ARG A 177 17.04 1.29 16.00
N ILE A 178 16.51 1.03 17.19
CA ILE A 178 16.85 1.77 18.40
C ILE A 178 17.42 0.79 19.42
N THR A 179 18.58 1.13 19.99
CA THR A 179 19.17 0.40 21.11
C THR A 179 19.23 1.29 22.36
N ASP A 180 18.61 0.87 23.46
CA ASP A 180 18.66 1.62 24.72
C ASP A 180 20.00 1.43 25.48
N GLN A 181 20.18 2.13 26.60
CA GLN A 181 21.40 2.02 27.42
C GLN A 181 21.57 0.63 28.09
N ALA A 182 20.50 -0.16 28.16
CA ALA A 182 20.51 -1.52 28.69
C ALA A 182 20.73 -2.58 27.59
N ASN A 183 21.05 -2.17 26.36
CA ASN A 183 21.19 -3.01 25.17
C ASN A 183 19.91 -3.75 24.75
N HIS A 184 18.73 -3.22 25.10
CA HIS A 184 17.49 -3.65 24.46
C HIS A 184 17.38 -3.02 23.08
N GLU A 185 16.90 -3.79 22.12
CA GLU A 185 16.75 -3.36 20.73
C GLU A 185 15.30 -3.48 20.29
N GLU A 186 14.78 -2.42 19.66
CA GLU A 186 13.49 -2.44 18.96
C GLU A 186 13.67 -1.88 17.55
N SER A 187 12.86 -2.36 16.61
CA SER A 187 12.90 -1.90 15.23
C SER A 187 11.51 -1.52 14.73
N LYS A 188 11.44 -0.45 13.93
CA LYS A 188 10.22 0.03 13.28
C LYS A 188 10.49 0.26 11.80
N THR A 189 9.61 -0.27 10.96
CA THR A 189 9.64 -0.01 9.53
C THR A 189 8.42 0.81 9.12
N ILE A 190 8.64 1.89 8.38
CA ILE A 190 7.59 2.63 7.68
C ILE A 190 7.95 2.78 6.21
N THR A 191 6.96 3.04 5.37
CA THR A 191 7.17 3.33 3.95
C THR A 191 6.62 4.70 3.58
N ARG A 192 7.25 5.36 2.61
CA ARG A 192 6.74 6.60 2.01
C ARG A 192 6.71 6.48 0.50
N THR A 193 5.71 7.11 -0.09
CA THR A 193 5.52 7.12 -1.53
C THR A 193 6.43 8.16 -2.16
N VAL A 194 7.09 7.77 -3.24
CA VAL A 194 7.78 8.69 -4.15
C VAL A 194 7.03 8.71 -5.47
N ALA A 195 6.41 9.85 -5.77
CA ALA A 195 5.62 10.03 -6.98
C ALA A 195 6.50 10.63 -8.08
N ALA A 196 6.26 10.20 -9.33
CA ALA A 196 6.93 10.81 -10.49
C ALA A 196 6.42 12.25 -10.75
N HIS A 197 5.15 12.50 -10.45
CA HIS A 197 4.49 13.79 -10.65
C HIS A 197 3.72 14.21 -9.39
N PRO A 198 3.59 15.52 -9.11
CA PRO A 198 2.91 16.02 -7.93
C PRO A 198 1.38 15.88 -7.99
N ILE A 199 0.80 15.65 -9.17
CA ILE A 199 -0.64 15.51 -9.37
C ILE A 199 -0.85 14.34 -10.35
N SER A 200 -1.74 13.42 -9.96
CA SER A 200 -2.30 12.41 -10.85
C SER A 200 -3.52 12.98 -11.56
N VAL A 201 -3.62 12.74 -12.87
CA VAL A 201 -4.71 13.22 -13.70
C VAL A 201 -5.36 12.04 -14.42
N VAL A 202 -6.67 11.86 -14.24
CA VAL A 202 -7.45 10.81 -14.90
C VAL A 202 -8.58 11.45 -15.68
N ILE A 203 -8.76 11.04 -16.93
CA ILE A 203 -9.79 11.56 -17.83
C ILE A 203 -10.87 10.48 -17.98
N ILE A 204 -12.12 10.84 -17.68
CA ILE A 204 -13.27 9.94 -17.71
C ILE A 204 -14.34 10.56 -18.61
N PRO A 205 -14.59 10.00 -19.81
CA PRO A 205 -15.74 10.35 -20.60
C PRO A 205 -17.03 9.89 -19.90
N GLU A 206 -18.09 10.69 -19.95
CA GLU A 206 -19.39 10.36 -19.34
C GLU A 206 -19.94 9.00 -19.80
N SER A 207 -19.78 8.67 -21.08
CA SER A 207 -20.24 7.41 -21.67
C SER A 207 -19.18 6.30 -21.68
N GLY A 208 -18.05 6.48 -20.99
CA GLY A 208 -16.88 5.59 -21.02
C GLY A 208 -15.99 5.76 -22.26
N ASP A 209 -16.60 5.97 -23.43
CA ASP A 209 -15.93 6.36 -24.68
C ASP A 209 -16.47 7.69 -25.19
N LEU A 210 -15.67 8.40 -26.01
CA LEU A 210 -16.14 9.57 -26.75
C LEU A 210 -16.99 9.14 -27.95
N VAL A 211 -18.23 9.62 -28.01
CA VAL A 211 -19.18 9.30 -29.08
C VAL A 211 -19.08 10.32 -30.22
N PRO A 212 -18.75 9.91 -31.45
CA PRO A 212 -18.67 10.82 -32.58
C PRO A 212 -20.02 11.44 -32.95
N GLY A 213 -20.02 12.73 -33.30
CA GLY A 213 -21.22 13.45 -33.76
C GLY A 213 -22.21 13.84 -32.65
N VAL A 214 -21.87 13.57 -31.38
CA VAL A 214 -22.66 13.97 -30.19
C VAL A 214 -21.79 14.86 -29.31
N GLU A 215 -22.40 15.79 -28.59
CA GLU A 215 -21.71 16.54 -27.53
C GLU A 215 -21.42 15.58 -26.37
N ASN A 216 -20.15 15.48 -25.97
CA ASN A 216 -19.72 14.61 -24.88
C ASN A 216 -19.43 15.46 -23.65
N ILE A 217 -19.55 14.88 -22.46
CA ILE A 217 -19.01 15.47 -21.23
C ILE A 217 -17.77 14.67 -20.83
N VAL A 218 -16.71 15.37 -20.45
CA VAL A 218 -15.46 14.78 -19.97
C VAL A 218 -15.18 15.31 -18.57
N TYR A 219 -15.00 14.37 -17.64
CA TYR A 219 -14.57 14.64 -16.27
C TYR A 219 -13.06 14.44 -16.19
N VAL A 220 -12.34 15.42 -15.66
CA VAL A 220 -10.92 15.30 -15.35
C VAL A 220 -10.79 15.27 -13.83
N LEU A 221 -10.34 14.13 -13.32
CA LEU A 221 -10.06 13.93 -11.91
C LEU A 221 -8.60 14.30 -11.64
N THR A 222 -8.36 15.16 -10.67
CA THR A 222 -7.04 15.56 -10.19
C THR A 222 -6.88 15.17 -8.73
N ALA A 223 -5.86 14.37 -8.44
CA ALA A 223 -5.56 13.92 -7.08
C ALA A 223 -4.07 14.03 -6.76
N TYR A 224 -3.73 14.35 -5.52
CA TYR A 224 -2.36 14.23 -5.03
C TYR A 224 -1.96 12.74 -4.92
N PRO A 225 -0.66 12.42 -4.83
CA PRO A 225 -0.21 11.03 -4.75
C PRO A 225 -0.75 10.25 -3.54
N ASP A 226 -1.16 10.93 -2.48
CA ASP A 226 -1.82 10.36 -1.30
C ASP A 226 -3.33 10.12 -1.48
N GLY A 227 -3.88 10.44 -2.65
CA GLY A 227 -5.28 10.21 -3.02
C GLY A 227 -6.22 11.35 -2.64
N THR A 228 -5.73 12.40 -1.98
CA THR A 228 -6.57 13.57 -1.68
C THR A 228 -6.86 14.40 -2.95
N PRO A 229 -8.04 15.04 -3.06
CA PRO A 229 -8.35 15.94 -4.16
C PRO A 229 -7.28 17.03 -4.35
N ALA A 230 -6.80 17.20 -5.58
CA ALA A 230 -5.80 18.22 -5.88
C ALA A 230 -6.45 19.53 -6.32
N GLU A 231 -6.07 20.63 -5.67
CA GLU A 231 -6.39 21.97 -6.14
C GLU A 231 -5.56 22.28 -7.40
N ALA A 232 -6.20 22.16 -8.56
CA ALA A 232 -5.53 22.30 -9.85
C ALA A 232 -6.35 23.13 -10.83
N ARG A 233 -5.66 23.87 -11.70
CA ARG A 233 -6.25 24.41 -12.93
C ARG A 233 -5.92 23.44 -14.07
N VAL A 234 -6.95 22.86 -14.65
CA VAL A 234 -6.83 21.87 -15.73
C VAL A 234 -7.07 22.57 -17.06
N THR A 235 -6.20 22.29 -18.03
CA THR A 235 -6.41 22.64 -19.43
C THR A 235 -6.60 21.36 -20.24
N LEU A 236 -7.78 21.18 -20.81
CA LEU A 236 -8.12 20.07 -21.69
C LEU A 236 -8.00 20.52 -23.14
N ARG A 237 -7.13 19.86 -23.91
CA ARG A 237 -6.99 20.07 -25.35
C ARG A 237 -7.39 18.82 -26.11
N ILE A 238 -8.27 18.97 -27.10
CA ILE A 238 -8.72 17.87 -27.94
C ILE A 238 -7.97 17.90 -29.27
N GLU A 239 -7.07 16.94 -29.46
CA GLU A 239 -6.38 16.76 -30.74
C GLU A 239 -7.36 16.58 -31.90
N GLY A 240 -7.01 17.10 -33.07
CA GLY A 240 -7.83 17.01 -34.29
C GLY A 240 -8.99 18.01 -34.37
N THR A 241 -9.44 18.61 -33.27
CA THR A 241 -10.45 19.69 -33.28
C THR A 241 -9.85 21.07 -33.03
N GLY A 242 -8.70 21.13 -32.33
CA GLY A 242 -8.09 22.38 -31.90
C GLY A 242 -8.83 23.07 -30.74
N ALA A 243 -9.86 22.41 -30.18
CA ALA A 243 -10.57 22.93 -29.03
C ALA A 243 -9.72 22.83 -27.76
N GLU A 244 -9.72 23.91 -26.98
CA GLU A 244 -9.03 24.02 -25.70
C GLU A 244 -9.99 24.60 -24.67
N PHE A 245 -10.06 23.96 -23.51
CA PHE A 245 -10.89 24.37 -22.39
C PHE A 245 -10.05 24.44 -21.13
N SER A 246 -10.30 25.43 -20.28
CA SER A 246 -9.63 25.54 -18.99
C SER A 246 -10.66 25.74 -17.88
N ALA A 247 -10.52 24.96 -16.81
CA ALA A 247 -11.36 25.04 -15.63
C ALA A 247 -10.53 24.75 -14.38
N ALA A 248 -10.93 25.32 -13.24
CA ALA A 248 -10.42 24.87 -11.95
C ALA A 248 -11.14 23.58 -11.55
N ALA A 249 -10.40 22.65 -10.95
CA ALA A 249 -11.00 21.54 -10.25
C ALA A 249 -11.81 22.04 -9.04
N ASP A 250 -12.93 21.39 -8.75
CA ASP A 250 -13.74 21.65 -7.57
C ASP A 250 -13.11 21.08 -6.29
N ASP A 251 -13.84 21.14 -5.17
CA ASP A 251 -13.44 20.62 -3.86
C ASP A 251 -13.28 19.09 -3.82
N LEU A 252 -13.82 18.39 -4.82
CA LEU A 252 -13.64 16.96 -5.04
C LEU A 252 -12.49 16.65 -6.02
N GLY A 253 -11.81 17.68 -6.53
CA GLY A 253 -10.72 17.53 -7.49
C GLY A 253 -11.22 17.22 -8.88
N ILE A 254 -12.44 17.63 -9.23
CA ILE A 254 -13.08 17.34 -10.52
C ILE A 254 -13.18 18.62 -11.34
N ALA A 255 -12.64 18.59 -12.55
CA ALA A 255 -12.88 19.61 -13.57
C ALA A 255 -13.78 19.02 -14.68
N THR A 256 -14.90 19.67 -14.95
CA THR A 256 -15.88 19.20 -15.95
C THR A 256 -15.76 20.02 -17.23
N PHE A 257 -15.66 19.34 -18.37
CA PHE A 257 -15.51 19.98 -19.68
C PHE A 257 -16.54 19.48 -20.68
N PRO A 258 -17.19 20.37 -21.44
CA PRO A 258 -17.89 19.97 -22.64
C PRO A 258 -16.86 19.56 -23.70
N ALA A 259 -16.88 18.30 -24.12
CA ALA A 259 -16.09 17.82 -25.24
C ALA A 259 -16.92 17.94 -26.53
N PRO A 260 -16.55 18.83 -27.48
CA PRO A 260 -17.21 18.92 -28.77
C PRO A 260 -17.17 17.60 -29.52
N SER A 261 -18.15 17.40 -30.42
CA SER A 261 -18.28 16.17 -31.19
C SER A 261 -16.96 15.78 -31.86
N VAL A 262 -16.36 14.68 -31.42
CA VAL A 262 -15.11 14.19 -32.01
C VAL A 262 -15.43 13.67 -33.41
N PRO A 263 -14.67 14.04 -34.46
CA PRO A 263 -14.77 13.37 -35.75
C PRO A 263 -14.47 11.87 -35.54
N ARG A 264 -15.00 10.99 -36.41
CA ARG A 264 -15.00 9.52 -36.25
C ARG A 264 -13.62 8.84 -36.03
N ALA A 265 -12.52 9.58 -35.99
CA ALA A 265 -11.17 9.06 -35.84
C ALA A 265 -10.23 10.05 -35.11
N VAL A 266 -10.27 10.14 -33.77
CA VAL A 266 -9.10 10.65 -33.01
C VAL A 266 -8.98 9.88 -31.68
N ARG A 267 -7.78 9.34 -31.41
CA ARG A 267 -7.40 8.82 -30.09
C ARG A 267 -6.71 9.95 -29.32
N PRO A 268 -7.07 10.22 -28.05
CA PRO A 268 -6.37 11.24 -27.28
C PRO A 268 -4.97 10.77 -26.89
N VAL A 269 -3.97 11.65 -27.10
CA VAL A 269 -2.61 11.53 -26.56
C VAL A 269 -2.32 12.81 -25.79
N LEU A 270 -1.65 12.71 -24.63
CA LEU A 270 -1.36 13.87 -23.78
C LEU A 270 0.11 13.89 -23.35
N TRP A 271 0.68 15.10 -23.35
CA TRP A 271 1.97 15.46 -22.74
C TRP A 271 1.70 16.55 -21.69
N THR A 272 2.38 16.46 -20.55
CA THR A 272 2.37 17.45 -19.46
C THR A 272 3.55 18.44 -19.60
N THR A 273 3.31 19.72 -19.28
CA THR A 273 4.36 20.71 -18.96
C THR A 273 4.19 21.13 -17.51
#